data_AF-A0AAD5SE31-F1
#
_entry.id   AF-A0AAD5SE31-F1
#
_cell.length_a   1.000
_cell.length_b   1.000
_cell.length_c   1.000
_cell.angle_alpha   90.00
_cell.angle_beta   90.00
_cell.angle_gamma   90.00
#
_symmetry.space_group_name_H-M   'P 1'
#
loop_
_entity.id
_entity.type
_entity.pdbx_description
1 polymer ?
#
loop_
_entity_poly.entity_id
_entity_poly.type
_entity_poly.pdbx_seq_one_letter_code
_entity_poly.pdbx_strand_id
1 'polypeptide(L)'
;MPATPITARNLTARKTTVPAVKAEEFVMVQKKLDALLTPESDDVAKCVAPLGSDINKTVITAMNYRLQSTITSLSEMDKSQKATWTLASKLYNLIMENMLKAGQGRTSKKHLVLLISDGQFHRCLLASAFEIVRYAFEIRTVQFEQLRHLLDVRAFELCMIIELILKNEIWLPWIIVKRLTEIEERLLESEIWKDSTFYKFLESQGKEVDESRPPLARPTESAVATFYAEVAVMAEATKGGAPPRQGDKSLQLLCKRISRLANLRLKLLCQDLSLQPGVQEKAWSCIEWALTAESTHRLLCNRHIDVLIMCALYLAARMEGPPRTFSEITKQYRRQPQCLEDTFQHIFVEDGQPKVGLVKFYNIIFLPAIRPFLKQGQSSMENPLPPFAQEGPPISDKGFTSLQHRATHNLWRQNQNQSSTSATPLRLSTMTPTTKKLYAFESPLKARPIE
;
A
#
# COMPACT_ATOMS: atom_id res chain seq x y z
N MET A 1 17.46 -10.69 -23.10
CA MET A 1 16.67 -10.80 -21.86
C MET A 1 17.25 -9.82 -20.83
N PRO A 2 16.74 -8.59 -20.68
CA PRO A 2 17.24 -7.70 -19.65
C PRO A 2 16.66 -8.11 -18.29
N ALA A 3 17.56 -8.27 -17.30
CA ALA A 3 17.23 -8.65 -15.94
C ALA A 3 16.23 -7.67 -15.30
N THR A 4 15.15 -8.22 -14.76
CA THR A 4 14.17 -7.49 -13.95
C THR A 4 14.87 -6.89 -12.73
N PRO A 5 14.75 -5.58 -12.46
CA PRO A 5 15.39 -4.97 -11.30
C PRO A 5 14.83 -5.56 -10.00
N ILE A 6 15.71 -5.70 -9.03
CA ILE A 6 15.57 -6.35 -7.71
C ILE A 6 14.36 -5.80 -6.89
N THR A 7 13.80 -4.66 -7.29
CA THR A 7 12.64 -3.98 -6.70
C THR A 7 11.33 -4.77 -6.78
N ALA A 8 11.17 -5.71 -7.73
CA ALA A 8 9.91 -6.46 -7.88
C ALA A 8 9.73 -7.60 -6.86
N ARG A 9 10.81 -8.09 -6.23
CA ARG A 9 10.77 -9.26 -5.34
C ARG A 9 10.30 -8.97 -3.91
N ASN A 10 10.29 -7.70 -3.50
CA ASN A 10 10.02 -7.31 -2.11
C ASN A 10 8.59 -6.80 -1.85
N LEU A 11 7.73 -6.79 -2.86
CA LEU A 11 6.33 -6.30 -2.81
C LEU A 11 5.35 -7.27 -2.13
N THR A 12 5.81 -8.35 -1.50
CA THR A 12 4.95 -9.48 -1.06
C THR A 12 5.03 -9.83 0.42
N ALA A 13 5.67 -9.02 1.26
CA ALA A 13 6.08 -9.44 2.60
C ALA A 13 5.11 -9.07 3.74
N ARG A 14 3.80 -9.34 3.63
CA ARG A 14 2.86 -9.08 4.75
C ARG A 14 2.07 -10.27 5.30
N LYS A 15 2.08 -11.46 4.66
CA LYS A 15 1.95 -12.77 5.36
C LYS A 15 1.99 -13.96 4.39
N THR A 16 3.17 -14.57 4.29
CA THR A 16 3.42 -16.01 4.44
C THR A 16 4.93 -16.14 4.61
N THR A 17 5.38 -16.67 5.75
CA THR A 17 6.78 -17.05 6.03
C THR A 17 7.87 -15.98 5.90
N VAL A 18 7.60 -14.72 6.23
CA VAL A 18 8.70 -13.78 6.54
C VAL A 18 8.99 -13.93 8.04
N PRO A 19 10.21 -14.29 8.46
CA PRO A 19 10.57 -14.32 9.87
C PRO A 19 10.16 -12.98 10.51
N ALA A 20 9.57 -13.03 11.71
CA ALA A 20 9.40 -11.81 12.48
C ALA A 20 10.76 -11.10 12.54
N VAL A 21 10.77 -9.80 12.24
CA VAL A 21 12.02 -9.04 12.25
C VAL A 21 12.62 -9.18 13.64
N LYS A 22 13.86 -9.67 13.69
CA LYS A 22 14.54 -9.95 14.96
C LYS A 22 14.78 -8.62 15.69
N ALA A 23 14.65 -8.63 17.02
CA ALA A 23 14.94 -7.47 17.86
C ALA A 23 16.35 -6.90 17.61
N GLU A 24 17.31 -7.77 17.28
CA GLU A 24 18.68 -7.41 16.91
C GLU A 24 18.76 -6.46 15.71
N GLU A 25 17.88 -6.62 14.72
CA GLU A 25 17.84 -5.75 13.54
C GLU A 25 17.40 -4.34 13.94
N PHE A 26 16.37 -4.20 14.78
CA PHE A 26 15.93 -2.89 15.30
C PHE A 26 17.04 -2.19 16.08
N VAL A 27 17.74 -2.90 16.97
CA VAL A 27 18.86 -2.32 17.74
C VAL A 27 19.97 -1.84 16.82
N MET A 28 20.28 -2.58 15.74
CA MET A 28 21.28 -2.16 14.75
C MET A 28 20.84 -0.88 14.01
N VAL A 29 19.56 -0.79 13.64
CA VAL A 29 19.00 0.40 13.00
C VAL A 29 19.04 1.61 13.93
N GLN A 30 18.64 1.46 15.19
CA GLN A 30 18.66 2.52 16.19
C GLN A 30 20.07 3.09 16.39
N LYS A 31 21.06 2.22 16.63
CA LYS A 31 22.46 2.63 16.79
C LYS A 31 22.99 3.38 15.58
N LYS A 32 22.61 2.95 14.37
CA LYS A 32 23.08 3.60 13.15
C LYS A 32 22.35 4.92 12.88
N LEU A 33 21.06 5.04 13.21
CA LEU A 33 20.36 6.32 13.21
C LEU A 33 21.04 7.30 14.17
N ASP A 34 21.36 6.88 15.38
CA ASP A 34 22.08 7.73 16.35
C ASP A 34 23.47 8.12 15.83
N ALA A 35 24.20 7.22 15.17
CA ALA A 35 25.53 7.49 14.63
C ALA A 35 25.52 8.42 13.40
N LEU A 36 24.47 8.36 12.57
CA LEU A 36 24.35 9.19 11.37
C LEU A 36 23.97 10.64 11.69
N LEU A 37 23.35 10.89 12.85
CA LEU A 37 22.75 12.17 13.20
C LEU A 37 23.72 12.98 14.08
N THR A 38 24.71 13.60 13.42
CA THR A 38 25.69 14.49 14.04
C THR A 38 25.04 15.79 14.56
N PRO A 39 25.69 16.55 15.47
CA PRO A 39 25.22 17.88 15.89
C PRO A 39 25.08 18.87 14.72
N GLU A 40 25.75 18.64 13.59
CA GLU A 40 25.61 19.46 12.39
C GLU A 40 24.25 19.29 11.70
N SER A 41 23.57 18.16 11.94
CA SER A 41 22.21 17.87 11.44
C SER A 41 21.12 18.67 12.16
N ASP A 42 21.47 19.42 13.21
CA ASP A 42 20.53 20.27 13.96
C ASP A 42 20.24 21.60 13.25
N ASP A 43 21.11 22.06 12.34
CA ASP A 43 21.03 23.40 11.78
C ASP A 43 20.32 23.42 10.41
N VAL A 44 19.01 23.68 10.46
CA VAL A 44 18.16 23.90 9.28
C VAL A 44 18.72 24.96 8.33
N ALA A 45 19.37 25.99 8.86
CA ALA A 45 19.93 27.07 8.04
C ALA A 45 21.12 26.58 7.20
N LYS A 46 21.90 25.62 7.69
CA LYS A 46 22.98 24.98 6.92
C LYS A 46 22.44 24.11 5.80
N CYS A 47 21.38 23.34 6.04
CA CYS A 47 20.77 22.47 5.01
C CYS A 47 20.30 23.27 3.79
N VAL A 48 19.89 24.52 3.99
CA VAL A 48 19.39 25.41 2.94
C VAL A 48 20.42 26.43 2.45
N ALA A 49 21.59 26.51 3.08
CA ALA A 49 22.69 27.42 2.70
C ALA A 49 23.12 27.33 1.22
N PRO A 50 23.12 26.15 0.56
CA PRO A 50 23.46 26.06 -0.87
C PRO A 50 22.52 26.84 -1.80
N LEU A 51 21.33 27.23 -1.31
CA LEU A 51 20.36 28.01 -2.07
C LEU A 51 20.57 29.54 -1.89
N GLY A 52 21.55 29.94 -1.07
CA GLY A 52 21.97 31.34 -0.90
C GLY A 52 20.95 32.23 -0.19
N SER A 53 21.10 33.55 -0.36
CA SER A 53 20.24 34.59 0.26
C SER A 53 18.79 34.61 -0.22
N ASP A 54 18.41 33.77 -1.19
CA ASP A 54 17.08 33.74 -1.80
C ASP A 54 16.02 33.12 -0.89
N ILE A 55 16.43 32.45 0.19
CA ILE A 55 15.50 31.88 1.16
C ILE A 55 15.17 32.92 2.22
N ASN A 56 13.90 33.35 2.19
CA ASN A 56 13.36 34.27 3.16
C ASN A 56 13.46 33.68 4.57
N LYS A 57 13.97 34.45 5.54
CA LYS A 57 14.01 34.07 6.97
C LYS A 57 12.66 33.54 7.47
N THR A 58 11.57 34.07 6.93
CA THR A 58 10.19 33.63 7.20
C THR A 58 9.96 32.14 6.90
N VAL A 59 10.55 31.62 5.82
CA VAL A 59 10.43 30.20 5.45
C VAL A 59 11.14 29.33 6.48
N ILE A 60 12.37 29.68 6.84
CA ILE A 60 13.15 28.98 7.88
C ILE A 60 12.42 29.01 9.23
N THR A 61 11.87 30.18 9.62
CA THR A 61 11.05 30.31 10.83
C THR A 61 9.82 29.42 10.78
N ALA A 62 9.11 29.36 9.66
CA ALA A 62 7.92 28.53 9.50
C ALA A 62 8.27 27.02 9.50
N MET A 63 9.42 26.63 8.96
CA MET A 63 9.93 25.25 9.04
C MET A 63 10.22 24.86 10.49
N ASN A 64 11.01 25.67 11.19
CA ASN A 64 11.35 25.45 12.59
C ASN A 64 10.11 25.40 13.49
N TYR A 65 9.15 26.30 13.25
CA TYR A 65 7.88 26.29 13.97
C TYR A 65 7.14 24.96 13.80
N ARG A 66 6.98 24.46 12.56
CA ARG A 66 6.31 23.17 12.30
C ARG A 66 7.04 22.00 12.95
N LEU A 67 8.37 22.00 12.89
CA LEU A 67 9.21 20.98 13.52
C LEU A 67 8.98 20.93 15.03
N GLN A 68 9.10 22.09 15.69
CA GLN A 68 8.95 22.19 17.15
C GLN A 68 7.50 21.96 17.61
N SER A 69 6.50 22.42 16.86
CA SER A 69 5.10 22.14 17.17
C SER A 69 4.80 20.64 17.10
N THR A 70 5.33 19.95 16.10
CA THR A 70 5.17 18.49 15.94
C THR A 70 5.80 17.74 17.11
N ILE A 71 7.05 18.07 17.48
CA ILE A 71 7.73 17.46 18.63
C ILE A 71 6.93 17.72 19.91
N THR A 72 6.44 18.93 20.10
CA THR A 72 5.67 19.31 21.31
C THR A 72 4.40 18.49 21.41
N SER A 73 3.57 18.45 20.35
CA SER A 73 2.33 17.67 20.35
C SER A 73 2.57 16.17 20.55
N LEU A 74 3.61 15.59 19.92
CA LEU A 74 3.93 14.17 20.11
C LEU A 74 4.52 13.87 21.50
N SER A 75 5.27 14.82 22.08
CA SER A 75 5.80 14.69 23.44
C SER A 75 4.73 14.87 24.51
N GLU A 76 3.67 15.61 24.22
CA GLU A 76 2.49 15.69 25.09
C GLU A 76 1.73 14.35 25.13
N MET A 77 1.67 13.63 24.00
CA MET A 77 1.11 12.29 23.94
C MET A 77 1.98 11.26 24.68
N ASP A 78 3.30 11.37 24.58
CA ASP A 78 4.25 10.47 25.26
C ASP A 78 5.55 11.19 25.64
N LYS A 79 5.61 11.66 26.89
CA LYS A 79 6.76 12.42 27.42
C LYS A 79 8.05 11.60 27.43
N SER A 80 7.96 10.27 27.51
CA SER A 80 9.14 9.39 27.54
C SER A 80 9.91 9.40 26.23
N GLN A 81 9.26 9.75 25.12
CA GLN A 81 9.82 9.68 23.77
C GLN A 81 10.38 11.01 23.26
N LYS A 82 10.45 12.05 24.09
CA LYS A 82 10.91 13.40 23.66
C LYS A 82 12.29 13.37 23.00
N ALA A 83 13.24 12.61 23.53
CA ALA A 83 14.57 12.45 22.93
C ALA A 83 14.49 11.79 21.54
N THR A 84 13.66 10.76 21.41
CA THR A 84 13.40 10.04 20.15
C THR A 84 12.75 10.95 19.10
N TRP A 85 11.80 11.81 19.49
CA TRP A 85 11.22 12.82 18.59
C TRP A 85 12.22 13.90 18.18
N THR A 86 13.18 14.22 19.04
CA THR A 86 14.30 15.10 18.68
C THR A 86 15.19 14.43 17.64
N LEU A 87 15.44 13.12 17.75
CA LEU A 87 16.16 12.36 16.72
C LEU A 87 15.45 12.39 15.35
N ALA A 88 14.12 12.26 15.34
CA ALA A 88 13.31 12.38 14.12
C ALA A 88 13.45 13.74 13.44
N SER A 89 13.65 14.81 14.23
CA SER A 89 13.86 16.16 13.71
C SER A 89 15.20 16.30 12.97
N LYS A 90 16.26 15.67 13.49
CA LYS A 90 17.57 15.59 12.82
C LYS A 90 17.47 14.78 11.53
N LEU A 91 16.75 13.67 11.56
CA LEU A 91 16.52 12.86 10.36
C LEU A 91 15.76 13.63 9.29
N TYR A 92 14.76 14.43 9.68
CA TYR A 92 14.05 15.32 8.77
C TYR A 92 15.00 16.28 8.05
N ASN A 93 15.93 16.92 8.77
CA ASN A 93 16.93 17.82 8.18
C ASN A 93 17.86 17.09 7.21
N LEU A 94 18.34 15.91 7.61
CA LEU A 94 19.22 15.08 6.78
C LEU A 94 18.54 14.64 5.47
N ILE A 95 17.30 14.16 5.55
CA ILE A 95 16.56 13.75 4.34
C ILE A 95 16.31 14.96 3.45
N MET A 96 15.94 16.11 4.01
CA MET A 96 15.74 17.34 3.26
C MET A 96 17.01 17.76 2.52
N GLU A 97 18.14 17.83 3.21
CA GLU A 97 19.43 18.19 2.61
C GLU A 97 19.79 17.28 1.45
N ASN A 98 19.63 15.96 1.64
CA ASN A 98 19.89 14.99 0.58
C ASN A 98 18.94 15.17 -0.61
N MET A 99 17.66 15.48 -0.38
CA MET A 99 16.72 15.78 -1.48
C MET A 99 17.15 17.03 -2.24
N LEU A 100 17.54 18.10 -1.55
CA LEU A 100 18.01 19.32 -2.18
C LEU A 100 19.28 19.10 -3.00
N LYS A 101 20.24 18.34 -2.47
CA LYS A 101 21.45 17.91 -3.20
C LYS A 101 21.10 17.08 -4.44
N ALA A 102 20.13 16.17 -4.34
CA ALA A 102 19.66 15.39 -5.49
C ALA A 102 18.99 16.28 -6.56
N GLY A 103 18.36 17.38 -6.14
CA GLY A 103 17.80 18.40 -7.02
C GLY A 103 18.85 19.28 -7.71
N GLN A 104 20.02 19.47 -7.10
CA GLN A 104 21.10 20.28 -7.69
C GLN A 104 21.54 19.66 -9.02
N GLY A 105 21.45 20.43 -10.10
CA GLY A 105 21.77 19.97 -11.47
C GLY A 105 20.63 19.24 -12.19
N ARG A 106 19.53 18.88 -11.51
CA ARG A 106 18.33 18.27 -12.13
C ARG A 106 17.13 19.22 -12.20
N THR A 107 17.10 20.20 -11.31
CA THR A 107 16.01 21.16 -11.12
C THR A 107 16.57 22.59 -11.04
N SER A 108 15.75 23.58 -11.43
CA SER A 108 16.14 25.00 -11.34
C SER A 108 16.19 25.50 -9.88
N LYS A 109 17.07 26.46 -9.59
CA LYS A 109 17.17 27.08 -8.24
C LYS A 109 15.82 27.63 -7.76
N LYS A 110 15.04 28.24 -8.67
CA LYS A 110 13.68 28.75 -8.40
C LYS A 110 12.75 27.65 -7.91
N HIS A 111 12.75 26.49 -8.54
CA HIS A 111 11.91 25.35 -8.15
C HIS A 111 12.34 24.75 -6.80
N LEU A 112 13.63 24.73 -6.48
CA LEU A 112 14.11 24.34 -5.14
C LEU A 112 13.62 25.31 -4.05
N VAL A 113 13.66 26.61 -4.31
CA VAL A 113 13.12 27.63 -3.37
C VAL A 113 11.60 27.45 -3.18
N LEU A 114 10.87 27.15 -4.25
CA LEU A 114 9.42 26.87 -4.18
C LEU A 114 9.13 25.60 -3.37
N LEU A 115 9.92 24.54 -3.54
CA LEU A 115 9.80 23.30 -2.78
C LEU A 115 9.97 23.54 -1.28
N ILE A 116 11.00 24.27 -0.88
CA ILE A 116 11.25 24.61 0.54
C ILE A 116 10.22 25.62 1.07
N SER A 117 9.60 26.41 0.20
CA SER A 117 8.51 27.28 0.63
C SER A 117 7.18 26.53 0.80
N ASP A 118 7.10 25.29 0.29
CA ASP A 118 5.87 24.51 0.28
C ASP A 118 5.60 23.84 1.64
N GLY A 119 4.46 24.19 2.24
CA GLY A 119 4.08 23.64 3.54
C GLY A 119 3.74 22.14 3.50
N GLN A 120 3.30 21.61 2.36
CA GLN A 120 2.94 20.20 2.23
C GLN A 120 4.18 19.31 2.04
N PHE A 121 5.22 19.81 1.37
CA PHE A 121 6.56 19.22 1.35
C PHE A 121 7.05 18.94 2.77
N HIS A 122 7.07 19.96 3.63
CA HIS A 122 7.54 19.81 5.01
C HIS A 122 6.68 18.85 5.82
N ARG A 123 5.36 18.91 5.68
CA ARG A 123 4.45 17.98 6.40
C ARG A 123 4.66 16.53 5.98
N CYS A 124 4.80 16.24 4.68
CA CYS A 124 5.09 14.90 4.16
C CYS A 124 6.47 14.40 4.61
N LEU A 125 7.47 15.28 4.60
CA LEU A 125 8.83 14.94 4.99
C LEU A 125 8.93 14.69 6.50
N LEU A 126 8.27 15.50 7.32
CA LEU A 126 8.11 15.26 8.75
C LEU A 126 7.42 13.93 9.02
N ALA A 127 6.28 13.66 8.36
CA ALA A 127 5.57 12.40 8.54
C ALA A 127 6.46 11.20 8.20
N SER A 128 7.26 11.30 7.14
CA SER A 128 8.19 10.24 6.73
C SER A 128 9.34 10.05 7.72
N ALA A 129 10.01 11.14 8.13
CA ALA A 129 11.13 11.07 9.08
C ALA A 129 10.69 10.57 10.46
N PHE A 130 9.55 11.07 10.95
CA PHE A 130 8.99 10.66 12.24
C PHE A 130 8.49 9.22 12.19
N GLU A 131 7.92 8.77 11.08
CA GLU A 131 7.52 7.38 10.93
C GLU A 131 8.73 6.42 10.90
N ILE A 132 9.83 6.80 10.23
CA ILE A 132 11.06 6.00 10.22
C ILE A 132 11.56 5.80 11.65
N VAL A 133 11.66 6.88 12.43
CA VAL A 133 12.13 6.81 13.83
C VAL A 133 11.13 6.10 14.72
N ARG A 134 9.84 6.42 14.62
CA ARG A 134 8.76 5.75 15.39
C ARG A 134 8.80 4.25 15.17
N TYR A 135 8.95 3.81 13.93
CA TYR A 135 9.01 2.39 13.59
C TYR A 135 10.33 1.74 14.04
N ALA A 136 11.48 2.40 13.86
CA ALA A 136 12.78 1.89 14.29
C ALA A 136 12.90 1.74 15.82
N PHE A 137 12.30 2.66 16.59
CA PHE A 137 12.29 2.65 18.05
C PHE A 137 11.05 1.95 18.63
N GLU A 138 10.26 1.29 17.79
CA GLU A 138 9.07 0.53 18.17
C GLU A 138 8.07 1.33 19.03
N ILE A 139 7.93 2.63 18.77
CA ILE A 139 6.98 3.49 19.49
C ILE A 139 5.56 3.13 19.05
N ARG A 140 4.78 2.56 19.98
CA ARG A 140 3.38 2.11 19.75
C ARG A 140 2.32 3.09 20.26
N THR A 141 2.72 4.07 21.08
CA THR A 141 1.82 5.08 21.68
C THR A 141 1.22 6.02 20.64
N VAL A 142 1.93 6.23 19.54
CA VAL A 142 1.47 6.98 18.37
C VAL A 142 1.43 6.04 17.17
N GLN A 143 0.34 6.06 16.42
CA GLN A 143 0.22 5.34 15.14
C GLN A 143 0.51 6.27 13.95
N PHE A 144 0.89 5.67 12.82
CA PHE A 144 1.20 6.44 11.61
C PHE A 144 0.01 7.27 11.12
N GLU A 145 -1.19 6.72 11.18
CA GLU A 145 -2.41 7.39 10.77
C GLU A 145 -2.70 8.62 11.65
N GLN A 146 -2.46 8.53 12.96
CA GLN A 146 -2.55 9.67 13.88
C GLN A 146 -1.52 10.75 13.55
N LEU A 147 -0.27 10.36 13.27
CA LEU A 147 0.79 11.28 12.84
C LEU A 147 0.40 12.01 11.54
N ARG A 148 -0.17 11.28 10.58
CA ARG A 148 -0.64 11.83 9.30
C ARG A 148 -1.77 12.85 9.49
N HIS A 149 -2.72 12.56 10.39
CA HIS A 149 -3.81 13.47 10.73
C HIS A 149 -3.32 14.71 11.48
N LEU A 150 -2.41 14.54 12.46
CA LEU A 150 -1.79 15.64 13.19
C LEU A 150 -1.08 16.63 12.25
N LEU A 151 -0.38 16.09 11.25
CA LEU A 151 0.37 16.87 10.27
C LEU A 151 -0.48 17.31 9.08
N ASP A 152 -1.75 16.92 8.95
CA ASP A 152 -2.60 17.24 7.80
C ASP A 152 -1.88 16.99 6.45
N VAL A 153 -1.42 15.74 6.29
CA VAL A 153 -0.63 15.29 5.14
C VAL A 153 -1.52 14.76 4.03
N ARG A 154 -1.33 15.32 2.83
CA ARG A 154 -1.99 14.84 1.61
C ARG A 154 -1.32 13.58 1.09
N ALA A 155 -2.15 12.59 0.74
CA ALA A 155 -1.69 11.27 0.31
C ALA A 155 -0.91 11.33 -1.01
N PHE A 156 -1.34 12.20 -1.93
CA PHE A 156 -0.73 12.37 -3.25
C PHE A 156 0.74 12.83 -3.14
N GLU A 157 1.02 13.91 -2.42
CA GLU A 157 2.39 14.39 -2.18
C GLU A 157 3.23 13.38 -1.38
N LEU A 158 2.63 12.71 -0.39
CA LEU A 158 3.34 11.73 0.42
C LEU A 158 3.83 10.54 -0.42
N CYS A 159 3.06 10.06 -1.39
CA CYS A 159 3.49 9.02 -2.34
C CYS A 159 4.77 9.40 -3.09
N MET A 160 4.92 10.67 -3.44
CA MET A 160 6.10 11.17 -4.14
C MET A 160 7.30 11.30 -3.21
N ILE A 161 7.08 11.82 -2.00
CA ILE A 161 8.12 11.98 -1.00
C ILE A 161 8.68 10.62 -0.57
N ILE A 162 7.83 9.62 -0.32
CA ILE A 162 8.29 8.27 0.02
C ILE A 162 9.13 7.68 -1.12
N GLU A 163 8.69 7.80 -2.36
CA GLU A 163 9.48 7.29 -3.49
C GLU A 163 10.82 8.02 -3.64
N LEU A 164 10.86 9.34 -3.45
CA LEU A 164 12.10 10.10 -3.46
C LEU A 164 13.04 9.64 -2.34
N ILE A 165 12.53 9.41 -1.12
CA ILE A 165 13.32 8.86 -0.01
C ILE A 165 13.92 7.50 -0.38
N LEU A 166 13.10 6.61 -0.95
CA LEU A 166 13.52 5.26 -1.34
C LEU A 166 14.53 5.26 -2.48
N LYS A 167 14.52 6.27 -3.36
CA LYS A 167 15.45 6.41 -4.48
C LYS A 167 16.72 7.18 -4.16
N ASN A 168 16.72 8.07 -3.16
CA ASN A 168 17.81 9.02 -2.94
C ASN A 168 19.02 8.44 -2.17
N GLU A 169 19.22 7.12 -2.22
CA GLU A 169 20.37 6.37 -1.65
C GLU A 169 20.80 6.77 -0.23
N ILE A 170 19.90 7.37 0.56
CA ILE A 170 20.10 7.46 2.00
C ILE A 170 20.22 6.02 2.48
N TRP A 171 21.22 5.72 3.31
CA TRP A 171 21.30 4.40 3.89
C TRP A 171 19.98 4.11 4.62
N LEU A 172 19.20 3.16 4.09
CA LEU A 172 17.94 2.72 4.66
C LEU A 172 18.01 1.20 4.87
N PRO A 173 17.93 0.73 6.12
CA PRO A 173 17.75 -0.69 6.41
C PRO A 173 16.57 -1.27 5.66
N TRP A 174 16.65 -2.54 5.29
CA TRP A 174 15.55 -3.22 4.61
C TRP A 174 14.24 -3.14 5.38
N ILE A 175 14.28 -3.20 6.72
CA ILE A 175 13.08 -3.05 7.55
C ILE A 175 12.39 -1.68 7.35
N ILE A 176 13.17 -0.61 7.19
CA ILE A 176 12.63 0.74 6.95
C ILE A 176 12.11 0.85 5.51
N VAL A 177 12.86 0.33 4.54
CA VAL A 177 12.41 0.25 3.14
C VAL A 177 11.07 -0.46 3.05
N LYS A 178 10.96 -1.64 3.68
CA LYS A 178 9.72 -2.42 3.75
C LYS A 178 8.58 -1.59 4.35
N ARG A 179 8.83 -0.89 5.46
CA ARG A 179 7.79 -0.06 6.11
C ARG A 179 7.32 1.08 5.22
N LEU A 180 8.24 1.78 4.55
CA LEU A 180 7.90 2.86 3.64
C LEU A 180 7.14 2.36 2.40
N THR A 181 7.56 1.24 1.81
CA THR A 181 6.82 0.58 0.72
C THR A 181 5.42 0.16 1.17
N GLU A 182 5.29 -0.38 2.38
CA GLU A 182 3.99 -0.73 2.95
C GLU A 182 3.05 0.46 3.15
N ILE A 183 3.58 1.63 3.50
CA ILE A 183 2.80 2.87 3.60
C ILE A 183 2.43 3.36 2.21
N GLU A 184 3.39 3.36 1.30
CA GLU A 184 3.20 3.74 -0.09
C GLU A 184 2.09 2.92 -0.76
N GLU A 185 2.09 1.60 -0.60
CA GLU A 185 1.01 0.74 -1.10
C GLU A 185 -0.35 1.10 -0.50
N ARG A 186 -0.44 1.38 0.80
CA ARG A 186 -1.69 1.84 1.46
C ARG A 186 -2.22 3.15 0.88
N LEU A 187 -1.30 4.06 0.59
CA LEU A 187 -1.66 5.34 -0.01
C LEU A 187 -2.22 5.14 -1.42
N LEU A 188 -1.53 4.34 -2.25
CA LEU A 188 -1.93 4.05 -3.63
C LEU A 188 -3.19 3.19 -3.74
N GLU A 189 -3.43 2.28 -2.78
CA GLU A 189 -4.56 1.36 -2.85
C GLU A 189 -5.87 1.98 -2.34
N SER A 190 -5.82 2.99 -1.46
CA SER A 190 -7.02 3.52 -0.81
C SER A 190 -7.02 5.02 -0.48
N GLU A 191 -5.91 5.60 0.02
CA GLU A 191 -5.96 6.96 0.57
C GLU A 191 -6.03 8.05 -0.50
N ILE A 192 -5.32 7.91 -1.62
CA ILE A 192 -5.38 8.90 -2.71
C ILE A 192 -6.80 9.03 -3.30
N TRP A 193 -7.58 7.94 -3.24
CA TRP A 193 -8.94 7.87 -3.79
C TRP A 193 -10.00 8.47 -2.86
N LYS A 194 -9.60 8.94 -1.67
CA LYS A 194 -10.46 9.71 -0.76
C LYS A 194 -10.29 11.22 -0.95
N ASP A 195 -9.23 11.64 -1.66
CA ASP A 195 -8.85 13.03 -1.77
C ASP A 195 -9.57 13.72 -2.95
N SER A 196 -10.48 14.64 -2.64
CA SER A 196 -11.18 15.44 -3.66
C SER A 196 -10.22 16.30 -4.50
N THR A 197 -9.07 16.71 -3.96
CA THR A 197 -8.07 17.48 -4.69
C THR A 197 -7.37 16.63 -5.74
N PHE A 198 -7.18 15.34 -5.47
CA PHE A 198 -6.67 14.38 -6.44
C PHE A 198 -7.64 14.20 -7.61
N TYR A 199 -8.95 14.12 -7.35
CA TYR A 199 -9.95 14.06 -8.43
C TYR A 199 -10.00 15.33 -9.29
N LYS A 200 -9.90 16.51 -8.68
CA LYS A 200 -9.77 17.76 -9.44
C LYS A 200 -8.54 17.75 -10.35
N PHE A 201 -7.44 17.15 -9.88
CA PHE A 201 -6.25 16.98 -10.70
C PHE A 201 -6.49 16.01 -11.86
N LEU A 202 -7.12 14.86 -11.62
CA LEU A 202 -7.50 13.90 -12.67
C LEU A 202 -8.41 14.54 -13.74
N GLU A 203 -9.36 15.38 -13.35
CA GLU A 203 -10.28 16.07 -14.27
C GLU A 203 -9.64 17.22 -15.05
N SER A 204 -8.52 17.75 -14.54
CA SER A 204 -7.76 18.79 -15.23
C SER A 204 -6.92 18.23 -16.39
N GLN A 205 -6.72 16.91 -16.43
CA GLN A 205 -5.99 16.23 -17.51
C GLN A 205 -6.79 16.25 -18.82
N GLY A 206 -6.11 16.53 -19.93
CA GLY A 206 -6.70 16.51 -21.28
C GLY A 206 -7.47 17.78 -21.69
N LYS A 207 -7.59 18.78 -20.81
CA LYS A 207 -7.99 20.14 -21.21
C LYS A 207 -6.76 20.89 -21.73
N GLU A 208 -6.89 21.63 -22.83
CA GLU A 208 -5.78 22.44 -23.35
C GLU A 208 -5.22 23.32 -22.23
N VAL A 209 -3.92 23.14 -21.96
CA VAL A 209 -3.21 23.90 -20.96
C VAL A 209 -2.97 25.27 -21.58
N ASP A 210 -3.61 26.30 -21.04
CA ASP A 210 -3.28 27.70 -21.38
C ASP A 210 -1.80 27.96 -21.05
N GLU A 211 -0.97 27.98 -22.09
CA GLU A 211 0.48 28.14 -21.98
C GLU A 211 0.88 29.53 -21.45
N SER A 212 -0.03 30.50 -21.49
CA SER A 212 0.19 31.84 -20.91
C SER A 212 0.16 31.84 -19.37
N ARG A 213 -0.34 30.76 -18.76
CA ARG A 213 -0.45 30.62 -17.30
C ARG A 213 0.85 30.08 -16.70
N PRO A 214 1.44 30.74 -15.69
CA PRO A 214 2.68 30.25 -15.07
C PRO A 214 2.49 28.83 -14.51
N PRO A 215 3.53 27.96 -14.48
CA PRO A 215 3.42 26.55 -14.09
C PRO A 215 2.68 26.31 -12.76
N LEU A 216 2.88 27.20 -11.77
CA LEU A 216 2.21 27.17 -10.46
C LEU A 216 0.75 27.65 -10.47
N ALA A 217 0.33 28.36 -11.50
CA ALA A 217 -1.05 28.78 -11.68
C ALA A 217 -1.85 27.74 -12.48
N ARG A 218 -1.22 26.72 -13.06
CA ARG A 218 -1.94 25.56 -13.59
C ARG A 218 -2.64 24.86 -12.41
N PRO A 219 -3.86 24.32 -12.58
CA PRO A 219 -4.75 24.05 -11.44
C PRO A 219 -4.21 23.09 -10.37
N THR A 220 -3.14 22.32 -10.61
CA THR A 220 -2.67 21.30 -9.66
C THR A 220 -1.24 20.81 -9.93
N GLU A 221 -0.24 21.69 -9.89
CA GLU A 221 1.14 21.23 -9.65
C GLU A 221 1.67 21.84 -8.35
N SER A 222 1.62 21.05 -7.27
CA SER A 222 2.33 21.40 -6.05
C SER A 222 3.83 21.41 -6.33
N ALA A 223 4.59 22.21 -5.56
CA ALA A 223 6.04 22.27 -5.74
C ALA A 223 6.71 20.89 -5.60
N VAL A 224 6.11 20.00 -4.78
CA VAL A 224 6.50 18.59 -4.63
C VAL A 224 6.33 17.83 -5.94
N ALA A 225 5.20 17.98 -6.63
CA ALA A 225 4.92 17.27 -7.87
C ALA A 225 5.86 17.70 -9.00
N THR A 226 6.12 19.00 -9.13
CA THR A 226 7.08 19.53 -10.11
C THR A 226 8.49 19.02 -9.82
N PHE A 227 8.95 19.11 -8.56
CA PHE A 227 10.27 18.61 -8.15
C PHE A 227 10.41 17.11 -8.42
N TYR A 228 9.40 16.33 -8.02
CA TYR A 228 9.36 14.89 -8.25
C TYR A 228 9.46 14.56 -9.74
N ALA A 229 8.69 15.23 -10.60
CA ALA A 229 8.75 15.02 -12.03
C ALA A 229 10.13 15.33 -12.60
N GLU A 230 10.76 16.45 -12.23
CA GLU A 230 12.08 16.84 -12.73
C GLU A 230 13.18 15.86 -12.30
N VAL A 231 13.20 15.49 -11.02
CA VAL A 231 14.20 14.55 -10.48
C VAL A 231 13.99 13.14 -11.01
N ALA A 232 12.75 12.65 -11.09
CA ALA A 232 12.44 11.31 -11.59
C ALA A 232 12.67 11.17 -13.11
N VAL A 233 12.33 12.20 -13.90
CA VAL A 233 12.47 12.16 -15.37
C VAL A 233 13.93 12.27 -15.79
N MET A 234 14.74 13.09 -15.15
CA MET A 234 16.19 13.14 -15.43
C MET A 234 16.88 11.80 -15.12
N ALA A 235 16.35 11.03 -14.16
CA ALA A 235 16.81 9.66 -13.90
C ALA A 235 16.40 8.67 -15.02
N GLU A 236 15.22 8.85 -15.64
CA GLU A 236 14.74 8.00 -16.76
C GLU A 236 15.26 8.44 -18.15
N ALA A 237 15.67 9.70 -18.34
CA ALA A 237 16.12 10.28 -19.61
C ALA A 237 17.46 9.73 -20.15
N THR A 238 18.16 8.92 -19.36
CA THR A 238 19.28 8.08 -19.84
C THR A 238 18.83 6.97 -20.81
N LYS A 239 17.52 6.83 -21.10
CA LYS A 239 16.95 5.83 -22.01
C LYS A 239 16.20 6.39 -23.23
N GLY A 240 16.59 7.56 -23.73
CA GLY A 240 16.25 8.03 -25.09
C GLY A 240 14.75 8.05 -25.43
N GLY A 241 14.04 9.10 -25.01
CA GLY A 241 12.66 9.37 -25.41
C GLY A 241 12.36 10.87 -25.40
N ALA A 242 11.46 11.32 -26.30
CA ALA A 242 11.06 12.72 -26.42
C ALA A 242 10.41 13.25 -25.12
N PRO A 243 10.64 14.52 -24.72
CA PRO A 243 10.14 15.03 -23.44
C PRO A 243 8.62 15.22 -23.48
N PRO A 244 7.86 14.60 -22.55
CA PRO A 244 6.43 14.89 -22.40
C PRO A 244 6.19 16.33 -21.92
N ARG A 245 4.97 16.85 -22.09
CA ARG A 245 4.53 18.16 -21.56
C ARG A 245 4.77 18.23 -20.05
N GLN A 246 5.23 19.39 -19.57
CA GLN A 246 5.83 19.58 -18.25
C GLN A 246 4.86 19.43 -17.06
N GLY A 247 3.54 19.29 -17.30
CA GLY A 247 2.49 19.22 -16.28
C GLY A 247 1.89 17.83 -15.97
N ASP A 248 2.08 16.85 -16.86
CA ASP A 248 1.41 15.54 -16.76
C ASP A 248 2.33 14.45 -16.20
N LYS A 249 3.62 14.74 -16.03
CA LYS A 249 4.64 13.72 -15.74
C LYS A 249 4.49 13.12 -14.35
N SER A 250 4.26 13.94 -13.34
CA SER A 250 4.13 13.50 -11.94
C SER A 250 2.93 12.55 -11.78
N LEU A 251 1.79 12.91 -12.38
CA LEU A 251 0.61 12.07 -12.42
C LEU A 251 0.82 10.80 -13.23
N GLN A 252 1.40 10.89 -14.43
CA GLN A 252 1.69 9.72 -15.26
C GLN A 252 2.59 8.71 -14.53
N LEU A 253 3.62 9.19 -13.82
CA LEU A 253 4.48 8.36 -12.99
C LEU A 253 3.70 7.72 -11.85
N LEU A 254 2.80 8.45 -11.18
CA LEU A 254 1.94 7.89 -10.14
C LEU A 254 0.96 6.84 -10.71
N CYS A 255 0.28 7.14 -11.82
CA CYS A 255 -0.61 6.22 -12.51
C CYS A 255 0.13 4.94 -12.94
N LYS A 256 1.36 5.06 -13.45
CA LYS A 256 2.23 3.91 -13.77
C LYS A 256 2.51 3.06 -12.53
N ARG A 257 2.66 3.67 -11.35
CA ARG A 257 2.86 2.95 -10.07
C ARG A 257 1.58 2.27 -9.60
N ILE A 258 0.43 2.94 -9.67
CA ILE A 258 -0.90 2.37 -9.40
C ILE A 258 -1.14 1.16 -10.31
N SER A 259 -0.90 1.31 -11.61
CA SER A 259 -1.02 0.24 -12.61
C SER A 259 -0.09 -0.94 -12.31
N ARG A 260 1.16 -0.68 -11.91
CA ARG A 260 2.10 -1.73 -11.52
C ARG A 260 1.62 -2.51 -10.29
N LEU A 261 1.13 -1.81 -9.27
CA LEU A 261 0.58 -2.42 -8.06
C LEU A 261 -0.62 -3.32 -8.39
N ALA A 262 -1.57 -2.80 -9.17
CA ALA A 262 -2.75 -3.54 -9.58
C ALA A 262 -2.41 -4.77 -10.43
N ASN A 263 -1.50 -4.63 -11.41
CA ASN A 263 -1.09 -5.73 -12.27
C ASN A 263 -0.36 -6.83 -11.49
N LEU A 264 0.50 -6.46 -10.53
CA LEU A 264 1.16 -7.45 -9.67
C LEU A 264 0.12 -8.26 -8.89
N ARG A 265 -0.82 -7.60 -8.23
CA ARG A 265 -1.86 -8.25 -7.41
C ARG A 265 -2.79 -9.12 -8.26
N LEU A 266 -3.15 -8.65 -9.46
CA LEU A 266 -3.91 -9.42 -10.46
C LEU A 266 -3.16 -10.70 -10.86
N LYS A 267 -1.88 -10.59 -11.22
CA LYS A 267 -1.05 -11.74 -11.60
C LYS A 267 -0.99 -12.79 -10.50
N LEU A 268 -0.80 -12.37 -9.26
CA LEU A 268 -0.81 -13.28 -8.11
C LEU A 268 -2.17 -13.98 -7.94
N LEU A 269 -3.29 -13.26 -8.05
CA LEU A 269 -4.62 -13.90 -8.03
C LEU A 269 -4.83 -14.89 -9.18
N CYS A 270 -4.42 -14.54 -10.39
CA CYS A 270 -4.54 -15.41 -11.56
C CYS A 270 -3.73 -16.70 -11.40
N GLN A 271 -2.52 -16.61 -10.83
CA GLN A 271 -1.67 -17.76 -10.51
C GLN A 271 -2.34 -18.65 -9.45
N ASP A 272 -2.81 -18.08 -8.35
CA ASP A 272 -3.46 -18.82 -7.26
C ASP A 272 -4.79 -19.48 -7.67
N LEU A 273 -5.48 -18.91 -8.67
CA LEU A 273 -6.72 -19.44 -9.26
C LEU A 273 -6.48 -20.33 -10.48
N SER A 274 -5.22 -20.53 -10.90
CA SER A 274 -4.84 -21.30 -12.09
C SER A 274 -5.60 -20.86 -13.35
N LEU A 275 -5.65 -19.55 -13.59
CA LEU A 275 -6.35 -18.94 -14.72
C LEU A 275 -5.44 -18.83 -15.94
N GLN A 276 -6.06 -18.92 -17.12
CA GLN A 276 -5.36 -18.81 -18.41
C GLN A 276 -4.88 -17.37 -18.66
N PRO A 277 -3.78 -17.19 -19.43
CA PRO A 277 -3.25 -15.86 -19.76
C PRO A 277 -4.30 -14.91 -20.37
N GLY A 278 -5.20 -15.41 -21.22
CA GLY A 278 -6.27 -14.61 -21.83
C GLY A 278 -7.23 -13.98 -20.81
N VAL A 279 -7.54 -14.67 -19.71
CA VAL A 279 -8.35 -14.12 -18.62
C VAL A 279 -7.60 -12.99 -17.92
N GLN A 280 -6.29 -13.17 -17.68
CA GLN A 280 -5.45 -12.13 -17.07
C GLN A 280 -5.36 -10.88 -17.96
N GLU A 281 -5.14 -11.06 -19.26
CA GLU A 281 -5.09 -9.96 -20.23
C GLU A 281 -6.41 -9.19 -20.28
N LYS A 282 -7.54 -9.91 -20.35
CA LYS A 282 -8.86 -9.28 -20.34
C LYS A 282 -9.15 -8.53 -19.03
N ALA A 283 -8.81 -9.13 -17.89
CA ALA A 283 -8.94 -8.47 -16.59
C ALA A 283 -8.06 -7.22 -16.52
N TRP A 284 -6.84 -7.29 -17.04
CA TRP A 284 -5.93 -6.15 -17.11
C TRP A 284 -6.49 -5.02 -17.98
N SER A 285 -6.98 -5.31 -19.20
CA SER A 285 -7.60 -4.30 -20.05
C SER A 285 -8.80 -3.61 -19.38
N CYS A 286 -9.59 -4.36 -18.62
CA CYS A 286 -10.70 -3.83 -17.83
C CYS A 286 -10.24 -2.88 -16.72
N ILE A 287 -9.18 -3.25 -15.97
CA ILE A 287 -8.57 -2.42 -14.94
C ILE A 287 -7.96 -1.15 -15.55
N GLU A 288 -7.22 -1.28 -16.65
CA GLU A 288 -6.59 -0.16 -17.34
C GLU A 288 -7.61 0.84 -17.86
N TRP A 289 -8.70 0.34 -18.46
CA TRP A 289 -9.83 1.18 -18.86
C TRP A 289 -10.45 1.90 -17.65
N ALA A 290 -10.70 1.18 -16.55
CA ALA A 290 -11.31 1.75 -15.35
C ALA A 290 -10.43 2.85 -14.71
N LEU A 291 -9.11 2.63 -14.65
CA LEU A 291 -8.15 3.62 -14.16
C LEU A 291 -8.11 4.87 -15.08
N THR A 292 -8.16 4.68 -16.39
CA THR A 292 -8.18 5.77 -17.37
C THR A 292 -9.48 6.58 -17.30
N ALA A 293 -10.60 5.88 -17.07
CA ALA A 293 -11.93 6.47 -16.97
C ALA A 293 -12.30 6.95 -15.55
N GLU A 294 -11.35 6.93 -14.60
CA GLU A 294 -11.63 7.18 -13.18
C GLU A 294 -12.14 8.60 -12.88
N SER A 295 -11.72 9.60 -13.68
CA SER A 295 -12.23 10.98 -13.58
C SER A 295 -13.73 11.10 -13.84
N THR A 296 -14.31 10.16 -14.58
CA THR A 296 -15.73 10.17 -14.98
C THR A 296 -16.56 9.13 -14.23
N HIS A 297 -16.03 7.92 -14.03
CA HIS A 297 -16.79 6.80 -13.46
C HIS A 297 -16.57 6.60 -11.95
N ARG A 298 -15.51 7.21 -11.38
CA ARG A 298 -15.22 7.22 -9.93
C ARG A 298 -15.36 5.84 -9.26
N LEU A 299 -14.82 4.79 -9.89
CA LEU A 299 -14.91 3.43 -9.39
C LEU A 299 -14.07 3.24 -8.13
N LEU A 300 -13.01 4.03 -7.94
CA LEU A 300 -12.13 3.97 -6.78
C LEU A 300 -12.47 4.99 -5.69
N CYS A 301 -13.37 5.94 -5.94
CA CYS A 301 -13.70 7.00 -4.98
C CYS A 301 -14.20 6.41 -3.65
N ASN A 302 -13.47 6.71 -2.56
CA ASN A 302 -13.68 6.14 -1.23
C ASN A 302 -13.65 4.60 -1.17
N ARG A 303 -12.97 3.96 -2.11
CA ARG A 303 -12.86 2.49 -2.24
C ARG A 303 -11.40 2.06 -2.36
N HIS A 304 -11.22 0.75 -2.27
CA HIS A 304 -9.92 0.11 -2.35
C HIS A 304 -9.67 -0.46 -3.75
N ILE A 305 -8.46 -0.34 -4.28
CA ILE A 305 -8.12 -0.82 -5.63
C ILE A 305 -8.38 -2.33 -5.82
N ASP A 306 -8.16 -3.13 -4.79
CA ASP A 306 -8.43 -4.58 -4.87
C ASP A 306 -9.91 -4.93 -5.12
N VAL A 307 -10.86 -4.05 -4.79
CA VAL A 307 -12.27 -4.21 -5.18
C VAL A 307 -12.40 -4.20 -6.70
N LEU A 308 -11.75 -3.23 -7.36
CA LEU A 308 -11.69 -3.14 -8.81
C LEU A 308 -11.01 -4.38 -9.42
N ILE A 309 -9.89 -4.83 -8.84
CA ILE A 309 -9.16 -6.02 -9.31
C ILE A 309 -10.06 -7.27 -9.23
N MET A 310 -10.73 -7.51 -8.11
CA MET A 310 -11.61 -8.67 -7.94
C MET A 310 -12.83 -8.62 -8.87
N CYS A 311 -13.44 -7.45 -9.07
CA CYS A 311 -14.56 -7.27 -10.00
C CYS A 311 -14.14 -7.48 -11.47
N ALA A 312 -12.99 -6.93 -11.87
CA ALA A 312 -12.44 -7.09 -13.22
C ALA A 312 -12.07 -8.55 -13.50
N LEU A 313 -11.45 -9.24 -12.53
CA LEU A 313 -11.11 -10.65 -12.64
C LEU A 313 -12.35 -11.54 -12.78
N TYR A 314 -13.37 -11.29 -11.97
CA TYR A 314 -14.65 -11.99 -12.06
C TYR A 314 -15.30 -11.82 -13.44
N LEU A 315 -15.35 -10.58 -13.96
CA LEU A 315 -15.89 -10.29 -15.28
C LEU A 315 -15.11 -11.00 -16.38
N ALA A 316 -13.77 -10.90 -16.36
CA ALA A 316 -12.91 -11.53 -17.35
C ALA A 316 -13.02 -13.06 -17.35
N ALA A 317 -13.07 -13.68 -16.17
CA ALA A 317 -13.25 -15.13 -16.05
C ALA A 317 -14.58 -15.61 -16.64
N ARG A 318 -15.64 -14.79 -16.59
CA ARG A 318 -16.92 -15.11 -17.24
C ARG A 318 -16.90 -14.93 -18.76
N MET A 319 -16.01 -14.10 -19.29
CA MET A 319 -15.94 -13.80 -20.73
C MET A 319 -15.01 -14.74 -21.49
N GLU A 320 -13.84 -15.04 -20.94
CA GLU A 320 -12.73 -15.65 -21.69
C GLU A 320 -12.28 -17.00 -21.06
N GLY A 321 -12.94 -17.48 -20.01
CA GLY A 321 -12.46 -18.63 -19.24
C GLY A 321 -13.54 -19.39 -18.47
N PRO A 322 -13.12 -20.34 -17.60
CA PRO A 322 -14.04 -21.02 -16.71
C PRO A 322 -14.60 -20.02 -15.70
N PRO A 323 -15.93 -20.00 -15.46
CA PRO A 323 -16.54 -19.07 -14.54
C PRO A 323 -15.98 -19.27 -13.13
N ARG A 324 -15.62 -18.16 -12.48
CA ARG A 324 -15.18 -18.14 -11.07
C ARG A 324 -16.22 -17.45 -10.22
N THR A 325 -16.41 -17.92 -8.99
CA THR A 325 -17.27 -17.23 -8.02
C THR A 325 -16.50 -16.17 -7.24
N PHE A 326 -17.20 -15.16 -6.71
CA PHE A 326 -16.58 -14.21 -5.78
C PHE A 326 -16.03 -14.89 -4.51
N SER A 327 -16.65 -16.01 -4.09
CA SER A 327 -16.14 -16.80 -2.96
C SER A 327 -14.76 -17.40 -3.25
N GLU A 328 -14.56 -17.96 -4.45
CA GLU A 328 -13.25 -18.47 -4.88
C GLU A 328 -12.19 -17.36 -4.98
N ILE A 329 -12.56 -16.22 -5.58
CA ILE A 329 -11.66 -15.07 -5.73
C ILE A 329 -11.26 -14.52 -4.36
N THR A 330 -12.23 -14.26 -3.47
CA THR A 330 -11.94 -13.74 -2.13
C THR A 330 -11.17 -14.75 -1.26
N LYS A 331 -11.34 -16.07 -1.49
CA LYS A 331 -10.54 -17.10 -0.83
C LYS A 331 -9.06 -16.97 -1.16
N GLN A 332 -8.71 -16.72 -2.43
CA GLN A 332 -7.31 -16.50 -2.82
C GLN A 332 -6.81 -15.11 -2.42
N TYR A 333 -7.68 -14.10 -2.51
CA TYR A 333 -7.35 -12.74 -2.04
C TYR A 333 -6.92 -12.72 -0.58
N ARG A 334 -7.52 -13.53 0.30
CA ARG A 334 -7.12 -13.69 1.71
C ARG A 334 -5.67 -14.15 1.92
N ARG A 335 -5.02 -14.71 0.90
CA ARG A 335 -3.60 -15.10 0.95
C ARG A 335 -2.67 -13.95 0.58
N GLN A 336 -3.21 -12.86 0.03
CA GLN A 336 -2.40 -11.71 -0.31
C GLN A 336 -2.05 -10.88 0.93
N PRO A 337 -0.83 -10.33 0.98
CA PRO A 337 -0.29 -9.64 2.15
C PRO A 337 -1.13 -8.44 2.60
N GLN A 338 -1.67 -7.67 1.66
CA GLN A 338 -2.47 -6.48 1.95
C GLN A 338 -3.93 -6.78 2.33
N CYS A 339 -4.36 -8.04 2.31
CA CYS A 339 -5.78 -8.37 2.46
C CYS A 339 -6.35 -7.86 3.78
N LEU A 340 -7.44 -7.11 3.68
CA LEU A 340 -8.34 -6.75 4.77
C LEU A 340 -9.74 -7.27 4.42
N GLU A 341 -10.42 -7.93 5.35
CA GLU A 341 -11.77 -8.45 5.06
C GLU A 341 -12.78 -7.33 4.78
N ASP A 342 -12.61 -6.19 5.45
CA ASP A 342 -13.42 -4.97 5.24
C ASP A 342 -13.45 -4.54 3.77
N THR A 343 -12.36 -4.78 3.02
CA THR A 343 -12.19 -4.41 1.60
C THR A 343 -13.30 -4.97 0.71
N PHE A 344 -13.76 -6.20 0.95
CA PHE A 344 -14.80 -6.84 0.12
C PHE A 344 -16.13 -7.06 0.86
N GLN A 345 -16.16 -6.83 2.17
CA GLN A 345 -17.38 -6.93 2.98
C GLN A 345 -18.12 -5.59 3.10
N HIS A 346 -17.39 -4.47 3.21
CA HIS A 346 -17.96 -3.15 3.46
C HIS A 346 -17.43 -2.12 2.46
N ILE A 347 -17.99 -2.15 1.26
CA ILE A 347 -17.63 -1.25 0.16
C ILE A 347 -18.54 -0.02 0.18
N PHE A 348 -17.93 1.15 0.05
CA PHE A 348 -18.65 2.42 -0.06
C PHE A 348 -19.54 2.47 -1.31
N VAL A 349 -20.77 2.96 -1.16
CA VAL A 349 -21.70 3.18 -2.28
C VAL A 349 -21.80 4.67 -2.53
N GLU A 350 -22.40 5.38 -1.58
CA GLU A 350 -22.66 6.82 -1.58
C GLU A 350 -22.81 7.30 -0.13
N ASP A 351 -22.68 8.60 0.09
CA ASP A 351 -22.84 9.20 1.42
C ASP A 351 -24.26 8.96 1.97
N GLY A 352 -24.32 8.57 3.25
CA GLY A 352 -25.58 8.25 3.93
C GLY A 352 -26.16 6.86 3.63
N GLN A 353 -25.58 6.10 2.71
CA GLN A 353 -25.99 4.71 2.44
C GLN A 353 -25.13 3.70 3.23
N PRO A 354 -25.71 2.56 3.65
CA PRO A 354 -24.93 1.50 4.27
C PRO A 354 -23.93 0.93 3.27
N LYS A 355 -22.73 0.63 3.76
CA LYS A 355 -21.71 -0.08 2.98
C LYS A 355 -22.23 -1.46 2.55
N VAL A 356 -21.76 -1.96 1.41
CA VAL A 356 -22.25 -3.21 0.80
C VAL A 356 -21.13 -4.21 0.52
N GLY A 357 -21.47 -5.49 0.43
CA GLY A 357 -20.52 -6.53 0.01
C GLY A 357 -20.20 -6.50 -1.50
N LEU A 358 -19.11 -7.18 -1.86
CA LEU A 358 -18.53 -7.23 -3.21
C LEU A 358 -19.52 -7.58 -4.32
N VAL A 359 -20.39 -8.56 -4.10
CA VAL A 359 -21.39 -8.98 -5.09
C VAL A 359 -22.39 -7.86 -5.39
N LYS A 360 -22.88 -7.18 -4.34
CA LYS A 360 -23.83 -6.08 -4.48
C LYS A 360 -23.15 -4.89 -5.15
N PHE A 361 -21.95 -4.52 -4.72
CA PHE A 361 -21.13 -3.49 -5.38
C PHE A 361 -20.94 -3.78 -6.88
N TYR A 362 -20.59 -5.03 -7.22
CA TYR A 362 -20.39 -5.45 -8.60
C TYR A 362 -21.62 -5.18 -9.47
N ASN A 363 -22.80 -5.58 -9.00
CA ASN A 363 -24.03 -5.47 -9.76
C ASN A 363 -24.53 -4.02 -9.88
N ILE A 364 -24.42 -3.22 -8.81
CA ILE A 364 -25.07 -1.89 -8.76
C ILE A 364 -24.17 -0.74 -9.21
N ILE A 365 -22.84 -0.86 -9.07
CA ILE A 365 -21.88 0.20 -9.40
C ILE A 365 -20.95 -0.24 -10.52
N PHE A 366 -20.21 -1.34 -10.33
CA PHE A 366 -19.14 -1.72 -11.26
C PHE A 366 -19.67 -2.07 -12.65
N LEU A 367 -20.66 -2.97 -12.73
CA LEU A 367 -21.17 -3.45 -14.01
C LEU A 367 -21.84 -2.33 -14.84
N PRO A 368 -22.68 -1.44 -14.27
CA PRO A 368 -23.18 -0.28 -14.99
C PRO A 368 -22.07 0.64 -15.50
N ALA A 369 -21.04 0.90 -14.68
CA ALA A 369 -19.92 1.76 -15.04
C ALA A 369 -19.04 1.17 -16.16
N ILE A 370 -18.83 -0.15 -16.20
CA ILE A 370 -17.94 -0.80 -17.18
C ILE A 370 -18.63 -1.07 -18.54
N ARG A 371 -19.92 -0.74 -18.71
CA ARG A 371 -20.66 -0.95 -19.97
C ARG A 371 -19.99 -0.33 -21.21
N PRO A 372 -19.41 0.88 -21.18
CA PRO A 372 -18.76 1.45 -22.36
C PRO A 372 -17.55 0.63 -22.82
N PHE A 373 -16.75 0.11 -21.89
CA PHE A 373 -15.64 -0.81 -22.19
C PHE A 373 -16.13 -2.08 -22.89
N LEU A 374 -17.23 -2.66 -22.41
CA LEU A 374 -17.81 -3.86 -23.00
C LEU A 374 -18.26 -3.63 -24.45
N LYS A 375 -18.79 -2.45 -24.77
CA LYS A 375 -19.19 -2.09 -26.14
C LYS A 375 -17.99 -1.89 -27.08
N GLN A 376 -16.88 -1.34 -26.58
CA GLN A 376 -15.67 -1.13 -27.39
C GLN A 376 -14.98 -2.44 -27.78
N GLY A 377 -15.13 -3.50 -26.97
CA GLY A 377 -14.64 -4.84 -27.28
C GLY A 377 -15.56 -5.68 -28.17
N GLN A 378 -16.72 -5.16 -28.58
CA GLN A 378 -17.71 -5.87 -29.39
C GLN A 378 -17.56 -5.53 -30.88
N SER A 379 -16.57 -6.14 -31.55
CA SER A 379 -16.69 -6.44 -32.99
C SER A 379 -17.31 -7.83 -33.23
N SER A 380 -17.59 -8.61 -32.18
CA SER A 380 -18.26 -9.92 -32.28
C SER A 380 -18.89 -10.32 -30.94
N MET A 381 -20.13 -9.92 -30.64
CA MET A 381 -20.96 -10.63 -29.65
C MET A 381 -22.44 -10.27 -29.81
N GLU A 382 -23.19 -11.19 -30.42
CA GLU A 382 -24.63 -11.36 -30.17
C GLU A 382 -24.77 -12.17 -28.86
N ASN A 383 -24.79 -11.50 -27.70
CA ASN A 383 -25.49 -12.00 -26.50
C ASN A 383 -25.43 -10.95 -25.36
N PRO A 384 -26.56 -10.62 -24.70
CA PRO A 384 -26.57 -9.71 -23.57
C PRO A 384 -25.93 -10.37 -22.33
N LEU A 385 -25.00 -9.66 -21.67
CA LEU A 385 -24.41 -10.08 -20.40
C LEU A 385 -25.49 -10.08 -19.29
N PRO A 386 -25.79 -11.22 -18.64
CA PRO A 386 -26.83 -11.27 -17.63
C PRO A 386 -26.32 -10.80 -16.25
N PRO A 387 -27.12 -10.00 -15.50
CA PRO A 387 -26.84 -9.66 -14.10
C PRO A 387 -26.73 -10.91 -13.23
N PHE A 388 -25.93 -10.85 -12.17
CA PHE A 388 -25.80 -11.97 -11.24
C PHE A 388 -27.07 -12.08 -10.38
N ALA A 389 -27.75 -13.24 -10.43
CA ALA A 389 -28.84 -13.57 -9.52
C ALA A 389 -28.29 -13.73 -8.11
N GLN A 390 -28.90 -13.07 -7.11
CA GLN A 390 -28.53 -13.23 -5.71
C GLN A 390 -28.58 -14.71 -5.33
N GLU A 391 -27.50 -15.23 -4.71
CA GLU A 391 -27.52 -16.57 -4.13
C GLU A 391 -28.52 -16.61 -2.96
N GLY A 392 -29.65 -17.31 -3.15
CA GLY A 392 -30.50 -17.88 -2.09
C GLY A 392 -31.15 -16.91 -1.08
N PRO A 393 -32.14 -17.38 -0.29
CA PRO A 393 -32.81 -16.51 0.68
C PRO A 393 -31.83 -16.11 1.80
N PRO A 394 -32.07 -14.94 2.45
CA PRO A 394 -31.20 -14.46 3.51
C PRO A 394 -31.15 -15.51 4.61
N ILE A 395 -29.95 -15.88 5.05
CA ILE A 395 -29.79 -16.53 6.34
C ILE A 395 -30.33 -15.53 7.35
N SER A 396 -31.52 -15.84 7.86
CA SER A 396 -32.27 -14.99 8.79
C SER A 396 -31.38 -14.55 9.93
N ASP A 397 -31.49 -13.27 10.29
CA ASP A 397 -31.14 -12.73 11.59
C ASP A 397 -31.73 -13.61 12.70
N LYS A 398 -30.93 -14.57 13.17
CA LYS A 398 -30.97 -15.04 14.54
C LYS A 398 -29.60 -14.75 15.08
N GLY A 399 -29.55 -13.75 15.96
CA GLY A 399 -28.34 -13.14 16.46
C GLY A 399 -27.27 -14.16 16.83
N PHE A 400 -26.12 -14.07 16.17
CA PHE A 400 -24.87 -14.51 16.78
C PHE A 400 -24.46 -13.44 17.77
N THR A 401 -25.04 -13.51 18.97
CA THR A 401 -24.41 -12.96 20.15
C THR A 401 -23.00 -13.53 20.25
N SER A 402 -22.00 -12.68 20.04
CA SER A 402 -20.78 -12.61 20.86
C SER A 402 -20.26 -13.96 21.40
N LEU A 403 -19.49 -14.71 20.61
CA LEU A 403 -18.65 -15.80 21.11
C LEU A 403 -17.31 -15.94 20.34
N GLN A 404 -16.61 -14.84 20.09
CA GLN A 404 -15.16 -14.86 19.80
C GLN A 404 -14.36 -13.80 20.59
N HIS A 405 -14.94 -13.21 21.63
CA HIS A 405 -14.27 -12.29 22.55
C HIS A 405 -13.91 -12.93 23.91
N ARG A 406 -13.63 -14.24 23.94
CA ARG A 406 -13.20 -14.92 25.20
C ARG A 406 -12.13 -16.00 25.02
N ALA A 407 -11.21 -15.83 24.07
CA ALA A 407 -10.07 -16.74 23.87
C ALA A 407 -8.69 -16.11 24.17
N THR A 408 -8.63 -15.01 24.94
CA THR A 408 -7.35 -14.39 25.35
C THR A 408 -7.28 -14.00 26.82
N HIS A 409 -8.15 -14.52 27.69
CA HIS A 409 -8.11 -14.14 29.12
C HIS A 409 -8.35 -15.29 30.11
N ASN A 410 -7.69 -16.45 29.93
CA ASN A 410 -7.61 -17.49 30.97
C ASN A 410 -6.32 -18.36 30.90
N LEU A 411 -5.18 -17.78 30.48
CA LEU A 411 -3.86 -18.45 30.53
C LEU A 411 -2.94 -17.92 31.65
N TRP A 412 -3.53 -17.36 32.71
CA TRP A 412 -2.83 -16.99 33.94
C TRP A 412 -3.69 -17.26 35.18
N ARG A 413 -4.06 -18.52 35.42
CA ARG A 413 -4.30 -19.03 36.78
C ARG A 413 -4.38 -20.55 36.82
N GLN A 414 -3.56 -21.11 37.70
CA GLN A 414 -3.68 -22.44 38.31
C GLN A 414 -3.36 -23.66 37.47
N ASN A 415 -2.05 -23.93 37.42
CA ASN A 415 -1.56 -25.28 37.66
C ASN A 415 -1.54 -25.52 39.18
N GLN A 416 -2.54 -26.21 39.74
CA GLN A 416 -2.45 -26.91 41.02
C GLN A 416 -3.43 -28.10 41.06
N ASN A 417 -2.85 -29.29 41.20
CA ASN A 417 -3.33 -30.45 41.95
C ASN A 417 -4.64 -31.16 41.55
N GLN A 418 -4.42 -32.33 40.94
CA GLN A 418 -4.74 -33.68 41.45
C GLN A 418 -6.17 -33.98 41.96
N SER A 419 -6.71 -35.06 41.37
CA SER A 419 -7.23 -36.29 42.01
C SER A 419 -8.73 -36.62 41.88
N SER A 420 -8.97 -37.89 41.50
CA SER A 420 -10.11 -38.79 41.82
C SER A 420 -11.47 -38.47 41.17
N THR A 421 -12.35 -39.40 40.73
CA THR A 421 -12.46 -40.88 40.71
C THR A 421 -13.73 -41.24 39.93
N SER A 422 -13.75 -42.43 39.28
CA SER A 422 -14.91 -43.35 39.06
C SER A 422 -16.09 -42.88 38.16
N ALA A 423 -16.82 -43.67 37.36
CA ALA A 423 -16.91 -45.11 37.14
C ALA A 423 -17.52 -45.41 35.73
N THR A 424 -17.15 -46.57 35.19
CA THR A 424 -17.62 -47.31 33.99
C THR A 424 -18.91 -48.15 34.31
N PRO A 425 -19.45 -49.14 33.51
CA PRO A 425 -19.13 -49.62 32.14
C PRO A 425 -20.33 -50.18 31.27
N LEU A 426 -19.95 -50.77 30.10
CA LEU A 426 -20.56 -51.90 29.32
C LEU A 426 -21.49 -51.51 28.12
N ARG A 427 -21.49 -52.15 26.94
CA ARG A 427 -21.11 -53.52 26.47
C ARG A 427 -20.62 -53.58 25.00
N LEU A 428 -20.04 -54.74 24.68
CA LEU A 428 -19.30 -55.21 23.49
C LEU A 428 -20.09 -56.31 22.73
N SER A 429 -19.92 -56.45 21.39
CA SER A 429 -19.82 -57.71 20.59
C SER A 429 -20.05 -57.44 19.08
N THR A 430 -19.06 -57.42 18.17
CA THR A 430 -18.36 -58.51 17.43
C THR A 430 -19.22 -59.48 16.60
N MET A 431 -18.98 -59.55 15.27
CA MET A 431 -18.59 -60.76 14.51
C MET A 431 -18.36 -60.46 13.01
N THR A 432 -17.28 -61.06 12.45
CA THR A 432 -16.77 -61.12 11.05
C THR A 432 -17.15 -62.50 10.44
N PRO A 433 -16.49 -63.15 9.42
CA PRO A 433 -15.47 -62.79 8.39
C PRO A 433 -15.69 -63.45 6.98
N THR A 434 -14.80 -63.20 5.99
CA THR A 434 -14.14 -64.25 5.14
C THR A 434 -13.10 -63.69 4.14
N THR A 435 -12.29 -64.59 3.58
CA THR A 435 -10.84 -64.52 3.30
C THR A 435 -10.48 -64.58 1.80
N LYS A 436 -9.30 -64.09 1.37
CA LYS A 436 -8.34 -64.84 0.51
C LYS A 436 -6.98 -64.12 0.29
N LYS A 437 -5.94 -64.96 0.16
CA LYS A 437 -4.48 -64.78 0.29
C LYS A 437 -3.78 -64.27 -0.99
N LEU A 438 -2.54 -63.75 -0.86
CA LEU A 438 -1.35 -64.20 -1.63
C LEU A 438 0.00 -63.65 -1.05
N TYR A 439 0.88 -64.59 -0.65
CA TYR A 439 2.38 -64.68 -0.58
C TYR A 439 3.23 -63.38 -0.40
N ALA A 440 4.12 -63.19 0.58
CA ALA A 440 5.26 -63.94 1.15
C ALA A 440 6.53 -64.00 0.26
N PHE A 441 7.63 -63.33 0.69
CA PHE A 441 9.00 -63.89 0.79
C PHE A 441 9.94 -62.94 1.57
N GLU A 442 10.86 -63.55 2.32
CA GLU A 442 11.71 -63.02 3.40
C GLU A 442 13.02 -62.34 2.94
N SER A 443 13.41 -61.26 3.64
CA SER A 443 14.71 -60.95 4.35
C SER A 443 16.10 -61.18 3.67
N PRO A 444 17.24 -60.83 4.32
CA PRO A 444 17.69 -59.52 4.85
C PRO A 444 19.19 -59.22 4.54
N LEU A 445 19.66 -57.96 4.46
CA LEU A 445 21.11 -57.67 4.59
C LEU A 445 21.44 -56.35 5.32
N LYS A 446 21.84 -56.55 6.59
CA LYS A 446 22.92 -55.93 7.39
C LYS A 446 23.45 -54.50 7.10
N ALA A 447 23.37 -53.71 8.19
CA ALA A 447 24.45 -52.99 8.88
C ALA A 447 25.13 -51.73 8.27
N ARG A 448 24.98 -50.63 9.02
CA ARG A 448 25.81 -49.40 9.22
C ARG A 448 27.32 -49.69 9.34
N PRO A 449 28.28 -48.71 9.29
CA PRO A 449 28.21 -47.34 9.86
C PRO A 449 28.90 -46.19 9.07
N ILE A 450 28.56 -44.93 9.39
CA ILE A 450 29.45 -43.84 9.91
C ILE A 450 30.71 -43.59 9.06
N GLU A 451 30.70 -42.47 8.32
CA GLU A 451 31.52 -41.26 8.56
C GLU A 451 30.84 -40.04 7.95
#